data_AF-A0A7S3I9S9-F1
#
_entry.id   AF-A0A7S3I9S9-F1
#
_cell.length_a   1.000
_cell.length_b   1.000
_cell.length_c   1.000
_cell.angle_alpha   90.00
_cell.angle_beta   90.00
_cell.angle_gamma   90.00
#
_symmetry.space_group_name_H-M   'P 1'
#
loop_
_entity.id
_entity.type
_entity.pdbx_description
1 polymer ?
#
loop_
_entity_poly.entity_id
_entity_poly.type
_entity_poly.pdbx_seq_one_letter_code
_entity_poly.pdbx_strand_id
1 'polypeptide(L)'
;EDSRRLLVISNRLPITISKQENDYSLNMSSGGLVSAMQALKGIEMVWIGWPGREIPSSDQDTISTRLWNEYKVVPVFLDNETIELYYNGFSNEILWPLFHYISPTIENTNVDKLERQWEAYKYANKRFADTVAALAKDDDLIWVNDYHLMLAPKMIREMLGKTHACIGWFLHTPFPSYEVYRMLNYREEVLEGVLSADLCGFHIADYMRHFLNACTRILGLPCTEKGVENIGEHTVYCRTE
;
A
#
# COMPACT_ATOMS: atom_id res chain seq x y z
N GLU A 1 -0.75 -10.61 28.94
CA GLU A 1 -0.75 -10.89 27.50
C GLU A 1 -0.42 -9.58 26.83
N ASP A 2 0.79 -9.43 26.28
CA ASP A 2 1.12 -8.23 25.53
C ASP A 2 0.25 -8.21 24.28
N SER A 3 -0.59 -7.19 24.17
CA SER A 3 -1.45 -6.97 23.00
C SER A 3 -0.55 -6.83 21.76
N ARG A 4 -0.78 -7.64 20.72
CA ARG A 4 -0.03 -7.53 19.47
C ARG A 4 -0.22 -6.14 18.87
N ARG A 5 0.87 -5.51 18.47
CA ARG A 5 0.88 -4.20 17.83
C ARG A 5 0.54 -4.33 16.34
N LEU A 6 -0.24 -3.38 15.84
CA LEU A 6 -0.66 -3.28 14.45
C LEU A 6 0.03 -2.11 13.76
N LEU A 7 0.81 -2.40 12.73
CA LEU A 7 1.37 -1.41 11.82
C LEU A 7 0.38 -1.21 10.67
N VAL A 8 -0.23 -0.03 10.57
CA VAL A 8 -1.13 0.33 9.47
C VAL A 8 -0.34 1.14 8.46
N ILE A 9 -0.29 0.69 7.21
CA ILE A 9 0.46 1.34 6.15
C ILE A 9 -0.51 1.77 5.06
N SER A 10 -0.57 3.06 4.78
CA SER A 10 -1.38 3.64 3.71
C SER A 10 -0.65 4.78 3.03
N ASN A 11 -1.01 5.09 1.79
CA ASN A 11 -0.37 6.17 1.03
C ASN A 11 -0.30 7.48 1.83
N ARG A 12 -1.42 7.96 2.39
CA ARG A 12 -1.43 9.18 3.20
C ARG A 12 -1.46 8.90 4.70
N LEU A 13 -0.86 9.80 5.47
CA LEU A 13 -1.02 9.87 6.92
C LEU A 13 -2.46 10.27 7.32
N PRO A 14 -2.90 9.89 8.54
CA PRO A 14 -4.12 10.41 9.13
C PRO A 14 -3.95 11.85 9.66
N ILE A 15 -2.85 12.52 9.33
CA ILE A 15 -2.47 13.86 9.78
C ILE A 15 -2.20 14.74 8.56
N THR A 16 -2.83 15.91 8.51
CA THR A 16 -2.50 16.98 7.57
C THR A 16 -1.40 17.86 8.17
N ILE A 17 -0.32 18.06 7.42
CA ILE A 17 0.79 18.94 7.80
C ILE A 17 0.71 20.24 6.98
N SER A 18 0.51 21.37 7.66
CA SER A 18 0.53 22.69 7.03
C SER A 18 1.67 23.55 7.60
N LYS A 19 2.39 24.23 6.71
CA LYS A 19 3.47 25.14 7.07
C LYS A 19 2.88 26.49 7.47
N GLN A 20 3.19 26.93 8.68
CA GLN A 20 2.97 28.29 9.17
C GLN A 20 4.31 29.06 9.12
N GLU A 21 4.31 30.36 9.43
CA GLU A 21 5.46 31.25 9.21
C GLU A 21 6.79 30.71 9.78
N ASN A 22 6.76 30.07 10.96
CA ASN A 22 7.95 29.53 11.64
C ASN A 22 7.79 28.08 12.16
N ASP A 23 6.66 27.41 11.93
CA ASP A 23 6.42 26.05 12.45
C ASP A 23 5.42 25.27 11.56
N TYR A 24 5.27 23.97 11.81
CA TYR A 24 4.27 23.11 11.20
C TYR A 24 3.10 22.87 12.14
N SER A 25 1.88 23.02 11.63
CA SER A 25 0.69 22.56 12.33
C SER A 25 0.26 21.18 11.86
N LEU A 26 -0.02 20.33 12.84
CA LEU A 26 -0.40 18.93 12.66
C LEU A 26 -1.87 18.81 13.06
N ASN A 27 -2.72 18.38 12.14
CA ASN A 27 -4.15 18.25 12.39
C ASN A 27 -4.64 16.89 11.92
N MET A 28 -5.50 16.25 12.72
CA MET A 28 -6.15 15.00 12.31
C MET A 28 -6.96 15.22 11.03
N SER A 29 -6.70 14.38 10.05
CA SER A 29 -7.44 14.35 8.79
C SER A 29 -8.75 13.59 8.96
N SER A 30 -9.77 14.00 8.21
CA SER A 30 -11.00 13.21 8.02
C SER A 30 -10.84 12.29 6.81
N GLY A 31 -11.26 11.03 6.92
CA GLY A 31 -11.27 10.08 5.81
C GLY A 31 -11.80 8.70 6.19
N GLY A 32 -12.28 7.92 5.23
CA GLY A 32 -12.90 6.61 5.47
C GLY A 32 -11.99 5.65 6.25
N LEU A 33 -10.73 5.51 5.82
CA LEU A 33 -9.75 4.67 6.51
C LEU A 33 -9.43 5.20 7.93
N VAL A 34 -9.31 6.52 8.10
CA VAL A 34 -9.05 7.13 9.43
C VAL A 34 -10.20 6.83 10.38
N SER A 35 -11.45 7.03 9.94
CA SER A 35 -12.64 6.74 10.74
C SER A 35 -12.77 5.26 11.08
N ALA A 36 -12.48 4.37 10.13
CA ALA A 36 -12.51 2.92 10.36
C ALA A 36 -11.46 2.50 11.39
N MET A 37 -10.24 3.04 11.31
CA MET A 37 -9.16 2.72 12.25
C MET A 37 -9.44 3.26 13.66
N GLN A 38 -10.05 4.44 13.79
CA GLN A 38 -10.46 5.00 15.08
C GLN A 38 -11.54 4.17 15.79
N ALA A 39 -12.28 3.34 15.07
CA ALA A 39 -13.27 2.43 15.65
C ALA A 39 -12.63 1.22 16.35
N LEU A 40 -11.38 0.87 16.01
CA LEU A 40 -10.64 -0.23 16.62
C LEU A 40 -10.15 0.18 18.02
N LYS A 41 -10.68 -0.46 19.07
CA LYS A 41 -10.31 -0.20 20.47
C LYS A 41 -9.41 -1.33 21.01
N GLY A 42 -8.47 -0.97 21.87
CA GLY A 42 -7.64 -1.94 22.60
C GLY A 42 -6.47 -2.54 21.81
N ILE A 43 -6.22 -2.07 20.58
CA ILE A 43 -5.08 -2.46 19.75
C ILE A 43 -4.06 -1.33 19.78
N GLU A 44 -2.80 -1.63 20.10
CA GLU A 44 -1.71 -0.67 19.92
C GLU A 44 -1.46 -0.50 18.43
N MET A 45 -1.63 0.72 17.91
CA MET A 45 -1.52 1.00 16.48
C MET A 45 -0.39 2.01 16.23
N VAL A 46 0.41 1.73 15.20
CA VAL A 46 1.33 2.71 14.61
C VAL A 46 0.97 2.88 13.14
N TRP A 47 0.83 4.13 12.71
CA TRP A 47 0.49 4.45 11.32
C TRP A 47 1.72 4.90 10.53
N ILE A 48 1.93 4.34 9.35
CA ILE A 48 3.02 4.68 8.43
C ILE A 48 2.44 5.23 7.12
N GLY A 49 2.93 6.38 6.66
CA GLY A 49 2.42 6.98 5.42
C GLY A 49 3.10 8.27 5.00
N TRP A 50 2.83 8.73 3.78
CA TRP A 50 3.36 9.98 3.25
C TRP A 50 2.58 11.18 3.83
N PRO A 51 3.28 12.26 4.27
CA PRO A 51 2.66 13.45 4.88
C PRO A 51 1.83 14.32 3.92
N GLY A 52 1.67 13.93 2.66
CA GLY A 52 0.89 14.67 1.67
C GLY A 52 1.64 15.80 0.96
N ARG A 53 2.94 15.98 1.24
CA ARG A 53 3.82 16.93 0.58
C ARG A 53 5.30 16.58 0.77
N GLU A 54 6.18 17.18 -0.02
CA GLU A 54 7.61 17.19 0.28
C GLU A 54 7.88 18.05 1.53
N ILE A 55 8.76 17.53 2.40
CA ILE A 55 9.21 18.17 3.63
C ILE A 55 10.74 18.36 3.52
N PRO A 56 11.27 19.59 3.68
CA PRO A 56 12.71 19.84 3.63
C PRO A 56 13.46 18.99 4.65
N SER A 57 14.63 18.47 4.28
CA SER A 57 15.42 17.58 5.16
C SER A 57 15.75 18.19 6.52
N SER A 58 15.89 19.51 6.62
CA SER A 58 16.10 20.24 7.88
C SER A 58 14.97 20.09 8.89
N ASP A 59 13.76 19.80 8.41
CA ASP A 59 12.53 19.79 9.20
C ASP A 59 12.04 18.36 9.49
N GLN A 60 12.58 17.36 8.78
CA GLN A 60 12.12 15.97 8.82
C GLN A 60 12.24 15.35 10.22
N ASP A 61 13.35 15.56 10.93
CA ASP A 61 13.57 15.01 12.28
C ASP A 61 12.59 15.61 13.30
N THR A 62 12.40 16.94 13.25
CA THR A 62 11.47 17.67 14.12
C THR A 62 10.03 17.20 13.91
N ILE A 63 9.60 17.08 12.65
CA ILE A 63 8.25 16.61 12.30
C ILE A 63 8.07 15.14 12.71
N SER A 64 9.04 14.28 12.43
CA SER A 64 8.97 12.85 12.79
C SER A 64 8.83 12.66 14.29
N THR A 65 9.60 13.41 15.08
CA THR A 65 9.55 13.36 16.55
C THR A 65 8.16 13.77 17.07
N ARG A 66 7.58 14.84 16.53
CA ARG A 66 6.23 15.30 16.91
C ARG A 66 5.16 14.30 16.53
N LEU A 67 5.16 13.80 15.29
CA LEU A 67 4.21 12.77 14.83
C LEU A 67 4.25 11.50 15.68
N TRP A 68 5.45 11.06 16.08
CA TRP A 68 5.62 9.90 16.94
C TRP A 68 5.08 10.12 18.36
N ASN A 69 5.41 11.26 18.97
CA ASN A 69 5.04 11.55 20.35
C ASN A 69 3.55 11.87 20.51
N GLU A 70 2.96 12.60 19.57
CA GLU A 70 1.58 13.07 19.66
C GLU A 70 0.57 12.06 19.09
N TYR A 71 0.93 11.31 18.04
CA TYR A 71 -0.03 10.52 17.26
C TYR A 71 0.35 9.05 17.02
N LYS A 72 1.56 8.61 17.40
CA LYS A 72 2.10 7.30 17.01
C LYS A 72 2.10 7.10 15.49
N VAL A 73 2.53 8.15 14.79
CA VAL A 73 2.60 8.20 13.33
C VAL A 73 4.06 8.29 12.88
N VAL A 74 4.41 7.57 11.81
CA VAL A 74 5.74 7.58 11.21
C VAL A 74 5.63 8.04 9.74
N PRO A 75 6.23 9.18 9.37
CA PRO A 75 6.16 9.69 8.01
C PRO A 75 7.11 8.94 7.06
N VAL A 76 6.65 8.74 5.82
CA VAL A 76 7.50 8.35 4.68
C VAL A 76 7.71 9.60 3.81
N PHE A 77 8.92 10.16 3.87
CA PHE A 77 9.26 11.34 3.08
C PHE A 77 9.57 10.96 1.63
N LEU A 78 8.90 11.64 0.69
CA LEU A 78 9.05 11.51 -0.74
C LEU A 78 9.32 12.91 -1.32
N ASP A 79 10.20 13.00 -2.32
CA ASP A 79 10.45 14.22 -3.08
C ASP A 79 9.32 14.49 -4.10
N ASN A 80 9.24 15.73 -4.60
CA ASN A 80 8.18 16.12 -5.54
C ASN A 80 8.21 15.33 -6.85
N GLU A 81 9.38 14.97 -7.38
CA GLU A 81 9.45 14.17 -8.62
C GLU A 81 8.82 12.79 -8.42
N THR A 82 9.12 12.14 -7.30
CA THR A 82 8.50 10.88 -6.90
C THR A 82 7.00 11.07 -6.73
N ILE A 83 6.54 12.11 -6.02
CA ILE A 83 5.10 12.37 -5.83
C ILE A 83 4.37 12.48 -7.18
N GLU A 84 4.92 13.24 -8.12
CA GLU A 84 4.30 13.39 -9.44
C GLU A 84 4.29 12.08 -10.23
N LEU A 85 5.37 11.30 -10.24
CA LEU A 85 5.46 10.08 -11.05
C LEU A 85 4.76 8.87 -10.39
N TYR A 86 4.82 8.72 -9.07
CA TYR A 86 4.21 7.62 -8.33
C TYR A 86 2.74 7.86 -8.01
N TYR A 87 2.41 8.99 -7.37
CA TYR A 87 1.07 9.22 -6.86
C TYR A 87 0.15 9.72 -7.96
N ASN A 88 0.51 10.82 -8.63
CA ASN A 88 -0.29 11.33 -9.74
C ASN A 88 -0.16 10.40 -10.95
N GLY A 89 1.06 10.04 -11.33
CA GLY A 89 1.34 9.18 -12.48
C GLY A 89 0.84 7.75 -12.34
N PHE A 90 1.62 6.86 -11.73
CA PHE A 90 1.28 5.44 -11.75
C PHE A 90 -0.01 5.11 -10.98
N SER A 91 -0.17 5.67 -9.78
CA SER A 91 -1.33 5.34 -8.94
C SER A 91 -2.62 5.92 -9.54
N ASN A 92 -2.64 7.22 -9.89
CA ASN A 92 -3.87 7.91 -10.26
C ASN A 92 -4.11 8.06 -11.78
N GLU A 93 -3.09 8.03 -12.64
CA GLU A 93 -3.27 8.01 -14.11
C GLU A 93 -3.34 6.59 -14.69
N ILE A 94 -2.89 5.55 -13.97
CA ILE A 94 -2.84 4.17 -14.47
C ILE A 94 -3.71 3.22 -13.65
N LEU A 95 -3.34 2.95 -12.38
CA LEU A 95 -4.04 1.94 -11.58
C LEU A 95 -5.48 2.33 -11.29
N TRP A 96 -5.71 3.57 -10.84
CA TRP A 96 -7.05 4.03 -10.49
C TRP A 96 -8.03 3.95 -11.67
N PRO A 97 -7.76 4.53 -12.87
CA PRO A 97 -8.65 4.39 -14.01
C PRO A 97 -8.90 2.93 -14.41
N LEU A 98 -7.83 2.11 -14.45
CA LEU A 98 -7.92 0.70 -14.82
C LEU A 98 -8.84 -0.07 -13.87
N PHE A 99 -8.69 0.12 -12.56
CA PHE A 99 -9.49 -0.56 -11.54
C PHE A 99 -10.95 -0.11 -11.55
N HIS A 100 -11.24 1.07 -12.11
CA HIS A 100 -12.58 1.62 -12.26
C HIS A 100 -13.16 1.46 -13.68
N TYR A 101 -12.58 0.58 -14.51
CA TYR A 101 -13.06 0.32 -15.87
C TYR A 101 -13.07 1.57 -16.78
N ILE A 102 -12.20 2.53 -16.49
CA ILE A 102 -12.00 3.72 -17.31
C ILE A 102 -10.92 3.38 -18.34
N SER A 103 -11.25 3.53 -19.62
CA SER A 103 -10.32 3.21 -20.71
C SER A 103 -9.05 4.05 -20.63
N PRO A 104 -7.87 3.45 -20.86
CA PRO A 104 -6.61 4.19 -20.92
C PRO A 104 -6.64 5.20 -22.08
N THR A 105 -5.97 6.32 -21.89
CA THR A 105 -5.82 7.37 -22.89
C THR A 105 -4.61 7.10 -23.79
N ILE A 106 -4.52 7.82 -24.92
CA ILE A 106 -3.33 7.75 -25.80
C ILE A 106 -2.06 8.16 -25.05
N GLU A 107 -2.15 9.05 -24.07
CA GLU A 107 -0.98 9.44 -23.26
C GLU A 107 -0.43 8.28 -22.43
N ASN A 108 -1.26 7.30 -22.05
CA ASN A 108 -0.84 6.09 -21.35
C ASN A 108 -0.04 5.13 -22.26
N THR A 109 0.07 5.38 -23.57
CA THR A 109 0.88 4.57 -24.50
C THR A 109 2.31 5.09 -24.69
N ASN A 110 2.68 6.20 -24.05
CA ASN A 110 4.06 6.69 -24.06
C ASN A 110 4.93 5.80 -23.16
N VAL A 111 5.80 5.00 -23.79
CA VAL A 111 6.63 3.99 -23.12
C VAL A 111 7.59 4.62 -22.12
N ASP A 112 8.28 5.71 -22.49
CA ASP A 112 9.26 6.38 -21.63
C ASP A 112 8.59 6.99 -20.38
N LYS A 113 7.40 7.61 -20.56
CA LYS A 113 6.61 8.14 -19.43
C LYS A 113 6.20 7.00 -18.50
N LEU A 114 5.68 5.91 -19.05
CA LEU A 114 5.22 4.75 -18.28
C LEU A 114 6.36 4.11 -17.48
N GLU A 115 7.54 3.96 -18.07
CA GLU A 115 8.71 3.40 -17.39
C GLU A 115 9.13 4.28 -16.21
N ARG A 116 9.20 5.61 -16.38
CA ARG A 116 9.50 6.53 -15.27
C ARG A 116 8.47 6.47 -14.15
N GLN A 117 7.18 6.39 -14.50
CA GLN A 117 6.09 6.23 -13.53
C GLN A 117 6.22 4.92 -12.76
N TRP A 118 6.57 3.82 -13.44
CA TRP A 118 6.79 2.53 -12.82
C TRP A 118 8.01 2.50 -11.88
N GLU A 119 9.14 3.06 -12.31
CA GLU A 119 10.32 3.17 -11.45
C GLU A 119 10.05 4.00 -10.20
N ALA A 120 9.31 5.11 -10.34
CA ALA A 120 8.88 5.91 -9.19
C ALA A 120 7.91 5.12 -8.27
N TYR A 121 7.00 4.32 -8.85
CA TYR A 121 6.09 3.47 -8.07
C TYR A 121 6.83 2.40 -7.26
N LYS A 122 7.82 1.74 -7.86
CA LYS A 122 8.73 0.83 -7.16
C LYS A 122 9.54 1.54 -6.08
N TYR A 123 10.11 2.70 -6.40
CA TYR A 123 10.89 3.48 -5.46
C TYR A 123 10.05 3.88 -4.25
N ALA A 124 8.86 4.45 -4.45
CA ALA A 124 7.96 4.80 -3.36
C ALA A 124 7.61 3.57 -2.50
N ASN A 125 7.16 2.47 -3.11
CA ASN A 125 6.87 1.22 -2.38
C ASN A 125 8.06 0.72 -1.55
N LYS A 126 9.29 0.85 -2.09
CA LYS A 126 10.51 0.51 -1.36
C LYS A 126 10.74 1.44 -0.16
N ARG A 127 10.51 2.75 -0.28
CA ARG A 127 10.64 3.70 0.85
C ARG A 127 9.66 3.36 1.98
N PHE A 128 8.45 2.95 1.64
CA PHE A 128 7.47 2.43 2.61
C PHE A 128 7.97 1.14 3.26
N ALA A 129 8.45 0.18 2.48
CA ALA A 129 8.99 -1.08 2.99
C ALA A 129 10.22 -0.87 3.89
N ASP A 130 11.15 0.00 3.50
CA ASP A 130 12.33 0.38 4.31
C ASP A 130 11.88 0.92 5.69
N THR A 131 10.83 1.74 5.72
CA THR A 131 10.29 2.34 6.94
C THR A 131 9.62 1.30 7.84
N VAL A 132 8.87 0.37 7.26
CA VAL A 132 8.29 -0.77 7.98
C VAL A 132 9.39 -1.65 8.56
N ALA A 133 10.39 -2.01 7.76
CA ALA A 133 11.48 -2.90 8.18
C ALA A 133 12.31 -2.30 9.32
N ALA A 134 12.49 -0.98 9.35
CA ALA A 134 13.18 -0.29 10.44
C ALA A 134 12.39 -0.26 11.76
N LEU A 135 11.06 -0.40 11.71
CA LEU A 135 10.16 -0.27 12.86
C LEU A 135 9.63 -1.61 13.39
N ALA A 136 9.45 -2.57 12.49
CA ALA A 136 8.80 -3.84 12.78
C ALA A 136 9.58 -4.64 13.83
N LYS A 137 8.83 -5.29 14.71
CA LYS A 137 9.29 -6.22 15.73
C LYS A 137 8.69 -7.60 15.47
N ASP A 138 9.23 -8.61 16.16
CA ASP A 138 8.60 -9.93 16.20
C ASP A 138 7.14 -9.81 16.69
N ASP A 139 6.26 -10.62 16.12
CA ASP A 139 4.81 -10.65 16.38
C ASP A 139 3.98 -9.42 15.96
N ASP A 140 4.58 -8.39 15.35
CA ASP A 140 3.81 -7.29 14.75
C ASP A 140 2.88 -7.79 13.63
N LEU A 141 1.67 -7.25 13.60
CA LEU A 141 0.77 -7.37 12.46
C LEU A 141 1.02 -6.21 11.50
N ILE A 142 1.26 -6.50 10.23
CA ILE A 142 1.53 -5.50 9.19
C ILE A 142 0.33 -5.45 8.27
N TRP A 143 -0.35 -4.31 8.17
CA TRP A 143 -1.52 -4.15 7.34
C TRP A 143 -1.34 -3.06 6.29
N VAL A 144 -1.06 -3.49 5.07
CA VAL A 144 -0.84 -2.63 3.90
C VAL A 144 -2.17 -2.31 3.23
N ASN A 145 -2.39 -1.05 2.89
CA ASN A 145 -3.65 -0.57 2.35
C ASN A 145 -3.49 -0.03 0.93
N ASP A 146 -4.38 -0.52 0.07
CA ASP A 146 -4.81 0.04 -1.19
C ASP A 146 -3.85 -0.15 -2.39
N TYR A 147 -4.33 0.26 -3.57
CA TYR A 147 -3.63 0.13 -4.87
C TYR A 147 -2.31 0.92 -4.95
N HIS A 148 -2.09 1.87 -4.05
CA HIS A 148 -0.86 2.65 -3.97
C HIS A 148 0.36 1.82 -3.55
N LEU A 149 0.14 0.72 -2.81
CA LEU A 149 1.19 -0.01 -2.12
C LEU A 149 1.19 -1.51 -2.46
N MET A 150 0.90 -1.85 -3.72
CA MET A 150 0.75 -3.26 -4.13
C MET A 150 2.08 -4.02 -4.17
N LEU A 151 3.24 -3.35 -4.20
CA LEU A 151 4.56 -4.01 -4.16
C LEU A 151 5.14 -4.10 -2.75
N ALA A 152 4.62 -3.29 -1.83
CA ALA A 152 5.12 -3.21 -0.46
C ALA A 152 5.10 -4.57 0.27
N PRO A 153 4.07 -5.45 0.17
CA PRO A 153 4.09 -6.72 0.89
C PRO A 153 5.30 -7.61 0.54
N LYS A 154 5.64 -7.71 -0.74
CA LYS A 154 6.83 -8.44 -1.23
C LYS A 154 8.12 -7.83 -0.68
N MET A 155 8.28 -6.52 -0.84
CA MET A 155 9.49 -5.82 -0.38
C MET A 155 9.67 -5.91 1.14
N ILE A 156 8.58 -5.79 1.92
CA ILE A 156 8.60 -5.95 3.38
C ILE A 156 9.04 -7.37 3.76
N ARG A 157 8.43 -8.39 3.14
CA ARG A 157 8.78 -9.79 3.44
C ARG A 157 10.24 -10.11 3.10
N GLU A 158 10.74 -9.62 1.98
CA GLU A 158 12.15 -9.77 1.60
C GLU A 158 13.11 -9.11 2.61
N MET A 159 12.76 -7.93 3.13
CA MET A 159 13.58 -7.21 4.11
C MET A 159 13.55 -7.82 5.51
N LEU A 160 12.38 -8.28 5.97
CA LEU A 160 12.22 -8.93 7.28
C LEU A 160 12.78 -10.37 7.27
N GLY A 161 12.87 -11.00 6.11
CA GLY A 161 13.38 -12.35 5.96
C GLY A 161 12.43 -13.40 6.55
N LYS A 162 12.98 -14.48 7.12
CA LYS A 162 12.20 -15.64 7.61
C LYS A 162 11.43 -15.37 8.92
N THR A 163 11.46 -14.16 9.47
CA THR A 163 10.57 -13.81 10.57
C THR A 163 9.13 -14.00 10.10
N HIS A 164 8.30 -14.67 10.90
CA HIS A 164 6.88 -14.93 10.63
C HIS A 164 6.02 -13.64 10.71
N ALA A 165 6.42 -12.59 10.00
CA ALA A 165 5.66 -11.36 9.91
C ALA A 165 4.30 -11.67 9.26
N CYS A 166 3.23 -11.41 10.00
CA CYS A 166 1.87 -11.53 9.48
C CYS A 166 1.54 -10.27 8.67
N ILE A 167 1.52 -10.40 7.35
CA ILE A 167 1.26 -9.29 6.43
C ILE A 167 -0.13 -9.46 5.83
N GLY A 168 -1.01 -8.49 6.05
CA GLY A 168 -2.27 -8.33 5.35
C GLY A 168 -2.19 -7.23 4.31
N TRP A 169 -2.90 -7.39 3.19
CA TRP A 169 -3.16 -6.34 2.22
C TRP A 169 -4.67 -6.19 1.99
N PHE A 170 -5.18 -4.97 1.93
CA PHE A 170 -6.60 -4.70 1.67
C PHE A 170 -6.78 -3.67 0.55
N LEU A 171 -7.62 -3.98 -0.44
CA LEU A 171 -7.93 -3.07 -1.55
C LEU A 171 -9.21 -2.28 -1.28
N HIS A 172 -9.13 -0.95 -1.33
CA HIS A 172 -10.28 -0.05 -1.08
C HIS A 172 -11.07 0.28 -2.34
N THR A 173 -10.54 -0.07 -3.51
CA THR A 173 -11.20 0.09 -4.81
C THR A 173 -11.81 -1.23 -5.28
N PRO A 174 -12.57 -1.23 -6.39
CA PRO A 174 -12.82 -2.45 -7.13
C PRO A 174 -11.51 -3.11 -7.56
N PHE A 175 -11.53 -4.44 -7.69
CA PHE A 175 -10.55 -5.16 -8.50
C PHE A 175 -11.21 -5.48 -9.85
N PRO A 176 -10.60 -5.09 -10.99
CA PRO A 176 -11.25 -5.21 -12.28
C PRO A 176 -11.24 -6.67 -12.79
N SER A 177 -12.15 -6.98 -13.71
CA SER A 177 -12.17 -8.28 -14.36
C SER A 177 -10.84 -8.57 -15.08
N TYR A 178 -10.50 -9.85 -15.28
CA TYR A 178 -9.27 -10.23 -15.95
C TYR A 178 -9.09 -9.56 -17.32
N GLU A 179 -10.17 -9.41 -18.11
CA GLU A 179 -10.07 -8.82 -19.46
C GLU A 179 -9.66 -7.34 -19.41
N VAL A 180 -9.93 -6.66 -18.29
CA VAL A 180 -9.46 -5.30 -18.05
C VAL A 180 -8.06 -5.32 -17.42
N TYR A 181 -7.85 -6.11 -16.35
CA TYR A 181 -6.58 -6.15 -15.62
C TYR A 181 -5.40 -6.54 -16.53
N ARG A 182 -5.61 -7.45 -17.49
CA ARG A 182 -4.57 -7.90 -18.43
C ARG A 182 -4.00 -6.78 -19.31
N MET A 183 -4.66 -5.62 -19.39
CA MET A 183 -4.16 -4.45 -20.10
C MET A 183 -3.01 -3.74 -19.37
N LEU A 184 -2.81 -4.00 -18.07
CA LEU A 184 -1.71 -3.45 -17.30
C LEU A 184 -0.37 -4.04 -17.76
N ASN A 185 0.61 -3.19 -18.05
CA ASN A 185 1.93 -3.65 -18.52
C ASN A 185 2.69 -4.45 -17.46
N TYR A 186 2.69 -3.99 -16.20
CA TYR A 186 3.39 -4.61 -15.07
C TYR A 186 2.48 -5.51 -14.22
N ARG A 187 1.52 -6.17 -14.89
CA ARG A 187 0.44 -6.94 -14.25
C ARG A 187 0.93 -8.09 -13.38
N GLU A 188 2.03 -8.74 -13.78
CA GLU A 188 2.60 -9.89 -13.07
C GLU A 188 3.23 -9.41 -11.77
N GLU A 189 4.12 -8.41 -11.85
CA GLU A 189 4.82 -7.85 -10.70
C GLU A 189 3.86 -7.25 -9.66
N VAL A 190 2.78 -6.60 -10.11
CA VAL A 190 1.75 -6.06 -9.21
C VAL A 190 1.00 -7.18 -8.47
N LEU A 191 0.66 -8.30 -9.15
CA LEU A 191 0.04 -9.44 -8.48
C LEU A 191 1.02 -10.14 -7.53
N GLU A 192 2.25 -10.40 -7.96
CA GLU A 192 3.29 -11.00 -7.12
C GLU A 192 3.58 -10.16 -5.87
N GLY A 193 3.52 -8.83 -6.01
CA GLY A 193 3.67 -7.88 -4.93
C GLY A 193 2.70 -8.16 -3.78
N VAL A 194 1.40 -8.23 -4.08
CA VAL A 194 0.35 -8.46 -3.07
C VAL A 194 0.24 -9.92 -2.64
N LEU A 195 0.59 -10.87 -3.51
CA LEU A 195 0.65 -12.30 -3.20
C LEU A 195 1.81 -12.69 -2.28
N SER A 196 2.63 -11.73 -1.88
CA SER A 196 3.57 -11.91 -0.76
C SER A 196 2.94 -11.55 0.60
N ALA A 197 1.66 -11.17 0.65
CA ALA A 197 0.89 -11.09 1.90
C ALA A 197 0.39 -12.48 2.34
N ASP A 198 0.07 -12.66 3.62
CA ASP A 198 -0.61 -13.85 4.14
C ASP A 198 -2.14 -13.77 3.93
N LEU A 199 -2.68 -12.55 3.83
CA LEU A 199 -4.10 -12.27 3.66
C LEU A 199 -4.32 -11.11 2.68
N CYS A 200 -5.14 -11.33 1.65
CA CYS A 200 -5.67 -10.29 0.76
C CYS A 200 -7.16 -10.04 1.04
N GLY A 201 -7.53 -8.80 1.29
CA GLY A 201 -8.89 -8.38 1.62
C GLY A 201 -9.53 -7.48 0.55
N PHE A 202 -10.84 -7.60 0.38
CA PHE A 202 -11.64 -6.84 -0.57
C PHE A 202 -12.99 -6.44 0.03
N HIS A 203 -13.63 -5.38 -0.46
CA HIS A 203 -14.97 -5.01 0.02
C HIS A 203 -16.06 -6.04 -0.31
N ILE A 204 -16.06 -6.61 -1.52
CA ILE A 204 -17.12 -7.55 -1.93
C ILE A 204 -16.56 -8.79 -2.64
N ALA A 205 -17.35 -9.87 -2.62
CA ALA A 205 -16.98 -11.15 -3.19
C ALA A 205 -16.64 -11.05 -4.69
N ASP A 206 -17.30 -10.17 -5.43
CA ASP A 206 -17.08 -9.98 -6.87
C ASP A 206 -15.65 -9.51 -7.16
N TYR A 207 -15.14 -8.56 -6.38
CA TYR A 207 -13.77 -8.05 -6.51
C TYR A 207 -12.75 -9.15 -6.20
N MET A 208 -12.98 -9.90 -5.12
CA MET A 208 -12.17 -11.06 -4.77
C MET A 208 -12.15 -12.11 -5.89
N ARG A 209 -13.31 -12.45 -6.48
CA ARG A 209 -13.39 -13.42 -7.60
C ARG A 209 -12.61 -12.93 -8.82
N HIS A 210 -12.67 -11.63 -9.13
CA HIS A 210 -11.88 -11.05 -10.22
C HIS A 210 -10.37 -11.15 -9.96
N PHE A 211 -9.94 -10.86 -8.73
CA PHE A 211 -8.54 -11.03 -8.31
C PHE A 211 -8.05 -12.48 -8.45
N LEU A 212 -8.81 -13.45 -7.93
CA LEU A 212 -8.46 -14.86 -8.04
C LEU A 212 -8.38 -15.31 -9.51
N ASN A 213 -9.32 -14.86 -10.35
CA ASN A 213 -9.29 -15.17 -11.78
C ASN A 213 -8.06 -14.54 -12.48
N ALA A 214 -7.68 -13.32 -12.11
CA ALA A 214 -6.45 -12.71 -12.61
C ALA A 214 -5.20 -13.49 -12.20
N CYS A 215 -5.10 -13.92 -10.93
CA CYS A 215 -4.01 -14.76 -10.45
C CYS A 215 -3.89 -16.07 -11.24
N THR A 216 -5.01 -16.76 -11.47
CA THR A 216 -5.03 -17.99 -12.27
C THR A 216 -4.61 -17.76 -13.72
N ARG A 217 -5.18 -16.75 -14.39
CA ARG A 217 -4.97 -16.57 -15.84
C ARG A 217 -3.65 -15.89 -16.20
N ILE A 218 -3.07 -15.11 -15.28
CA ILE A 218 -1.81 -14.38 -15.52
C ILE A 218 -0.62 -15.16 -14.96
N LEU A 219 -0.70 -15.60 -13.71
CA LEU A 219 0.41 -16.27 -13.03
C LEU A 219 0.34 -17.80 -13.11
N GLY A 220 -0.77 -18.36 -13.60
CA GLY A 220 -0.96 -19.81 -13.65
C GLY A 220 -1.16 -20.46 -12.28
N LEU A 221 -1.48 -19.65 -11.25
CA LEU A 221 -1.59 -20.13 -9.87
C LEU A 221 -2.96 -20.78 -9.61
N PRO A 222 -3.01 -21.94 -8.94
CA PRO A 222 -4.28 -22.53 -8.54
C PRO A 222 -4.97 -21.64 -7.50
N CYS A 223 -6.25 -21.34 -7.73
CA CYS A 223 -7.05 -20.54 -6.82
C CYS A 223 -8.30 -21.33 -6.39
N THR A 224 -8.66 -21.21 -5.11
CA THR A 224 -9.91 -21.72 -4.55
C THR A 224 -10.71 -20.56 -3.95
N GLU A 225 -11.93 -20.81 -3.48
CA GLU A 225 -12.71 -19.78 -2.77
C GLU A 225 -12.01 -19.24 -1.51
N LYS A 226 -11.02 -19.98 -0.99
CA LYS A 226 -10.27 -19.60 0.22
C LYS A 226 -9.11 -18.66 -0.07
N GLY A 227 -8.61 -18.60 -1.32
CA GLY A 227 -7.41 -17.85 -1.68
C GLY A 227 -6.60 -18.46 -2.82
N VAL A 228 -5.34 -18.06 -2.90
CA VAL A 228 -4.38 -18.50 -3.92
C VAL A 228 -3.41 -19.51 -3.30
N GLU A 229 -3.23 -20.65 -3.96
CA GLU A 229 -2.47 -21.79 -3.46
C GLU A 229 -1.13 -21.95 -4.18
N ASN A 230 -0.20 -22.68 -3.54
CA ASN A 230 1.09 -23.07 -4.10
C ASN A 230 2.01 -21.91 -4.50
N ILE A 231 1.94 -20.80 -3.76
CA ILE A 231 2.92 -19.73 -3.87
C ILE A 231 4.07 -20.16 -2.98
N GLY A 232 5.18 -20.67 -3.51
CA GLY A 232 6.35 -21.08 -2.71
C GLY A 232 6.01 -21.90 -1.45
N GLU A 233 5.17 -22.93 -1.59
CA GLU A 233 4.65 -23.81 -0.52
C GLU A 233 3.68 -23.16 0.51
N HIS A 234 3.27 -21.91 0.32
CA HIS A 234 2.25 -21.25 1.15
C HIS A 234 0.95 -20.94 0.38
N THR A 235 -0.11 -20.71 1.17
CA THR A 235 -1.41 -20.26 0.69
C THR A 235 -1.64 -18.82 1.13
N VAL A 236 -1.99 -17.95 0.19
CA VAL A 236 -2.43 -16.59 0.47
C VAL A 236 -3.93 -16.61 0.62
N TYR A 237 -4.44 -16.30 1.82
CA TYR A 237 -5.88 -16.30 2.04
C TYR A 237 -6.53 -15.08 1.41
N CYS A 238 -7.74 -15.23 0.87
CA CYS A 238 -8.53 -14.10 0.37
C CYS A 238 -9.85 -14.00 1.15
N ARG A 239 -10.22 -12.81 1.59
CA ARG A 239 -11.45 -12.56 2.37
C ARG A 239 -12.15 -11.30 1.89
N THR A 240 -13.44 -11.24 2.17
CA THR A 240 -14.22 -10.00 2.08
C THR A 240 -14.42 -9.40 3.47
N GLU A 241 -14.75 -8.12 3.54
CA GLU A 241 -15.20 -7.48 4.80
C GLU A 241 -16.47 -8.14 5.39
#